data_AF-A0A1H5X9K1-F1
#
_entry.id   AF-A0A1H5X9K1-F1
#
_cell.length_a   1.000
_cell.length_b   1.000
_cell.length_c   1.000
_cell.angle_alpha   90.00
_cell.angle_beta   90.00
_cell.angle_gamma   90.00
#
_symmetry.space_group_name_H-M   'P 1'
#
loop_
_entity.id
_entity.type
_entity.pdbx_description
1 polymer ?
#
loop_
_entity_poly.entity_id
_entity_poly.type
_entity_poly.pdbx_seq_one_letter_code
_entity_poly.pdbx_strand_id
1 'polypeptide(L)'
;MTLLISTIAAIIATVIWYVNPKARQLKCGILIWLYWGASLMWLGDAIFEYAELKAAYFTPSAADMLNDTFLGLSVVVIALIIWVVYMLITDPLGTLKSELFLKHNENVSKKDSFKRAN
;
A
#
# COMPACT_ATOMS: atom_id res chain seq x y z
N MET A 1 9.32 7.44 16.15
CA MET A 1 9.72 7.46 14.70
C MET A 1 8.60 7.07 13.73
N THR A 2 7.62 6.30 14.20
CA THR A 2 6.43 5.84 13.48
C THR A 2 5.62 6.99 12.82
N LEU A 3 5.32 8.05 13.56
CA LEU A 3 4.57 9.23 13.08
C LEU A 3 5.21 9.86 11.83
N LEU A 4 6.53 10.04 11.82
CA LEU A 4 7.24 10.65 10.70
C LEU A 4 7.13 9.77 9.45
N ILE A 5 7.33 8.46 9.59
CA ILE A 5 7.30 7.51 8.48
C ILE A 5 5.91 7.43 7.86
N SER A 6 4.86 7.26 8.67
CA SER A 6 3.47 7.24 8.17
C SER A 6 3.07 8.55 7.50
N THR A 7 3.45 9.69 8.08
CA THR A 7 3.09 11.01 7.52
C THR A 7 3.76 11.22 6.17
N ILE A 8 5.05 10.88 6.03
CA ILE A 8 5.75 10.93 4.74
C ILE A 8 5.08 10.00 3.73
N ALA A 9 4.76 8.77 4.12
CA ALA A 9 4.05 7.83 3.26
C ALA A 9 2.67 8.35 2.82
N ALA A 10 1.92 8.99 3.73
CA ALA A 10 0.62 9.60 3.46
C ALA A 10 0.74 10.74 2.44
N ILE A 11 1.73 11.62 2.61
CA ILE A 11 2.00 12.73 1.69
C ILE A 11 2.35 12.18 0.30
N ILE A 12 3.28 11.23 0.22
CA ILE A 12 3.70 10.62 -1.05
C ILE A 12 2.49 9.96 -1.75
N ALA A 13 1.70 9.16 -1.02
CA ALA A 13 0.52 8.51 -1.58
C ALA A 13 -0.51 9.52 -2.09
N THR A 14 -0.71 10.62 -1.36
CA THR A 14 -1.60 11.72 -1.76
C THR A 14 -1.10 12.39 -3.04
N VAL A 15 0.19 12.72 -3.12
CA VAL A 15 0.80 13.33 -4.31
C VAL A 15 0.66 12.41 -5.52
N ILE A 16 1.05 11.12 -5.40
CA ILE A 16 0.96 10.14 -6.48
C ILE A 16 -0.49 10.01 -6.99
N TRP A 17 -1.45 9.91 -6.08
CA TRP A 17 -2.86 9.81 -6.44
C TRP A 17 -3.39 11.08 -7.11
N TYR A 18 -2.96 12.25 -6.65
CA TYR A 18 -3.38 13.54 -7.19
C TYR A 18 -2.85 13.78 -8.61
N VAL A 19 -1.56 13.51 -8.84
CA VAL A 19 -0.91 13.81 -10.12
C VAL A 19 -1.17 12.76 -11.21
N ASN A 20 -1.40 11.49 -10.84
CA ASN A 20 -1.46 10.40 -11.80
C ASN A 20 -2.89 9.83 -11.95
N PRO A 21 -3.56 10.01 -13.10
CA PRO A 21 -4.88 9.42 -13.34
C PRO A 21 -4.87 7.88 -13.32
N LYS A 22 -3.76 7.24 -13.70
CA LYS A 22 -3.63 5.78 -13.60
C LYS A 22 -3.58 5.31 -12.15
N ALA A 23 -2.97 6.08 -11.23
CA ALA A 23 -2.98 5.74 -9.81
C ALA A 23 -4.40 5.77 -9.22
N ARG A 24 -5.28 6.66 -9.72
CA ARG A 24 -6.70 6.66 -9.36
C ARG A 24 -7.42 5.42 -9.85
N GLN A 25 -7.12 4.97 -11.07
CA GLN A 25 -7.66 3.73 -11.62
C GLN A 25 -7.20 2.51 -10.83
N LEU A 26 -5.92 2.48 -10.43
CA LEU A 26 -5.31 1.43 -9.59
C LEU A 26 -5.74 1.47 -8.12
N LYS A 27 -6.77 2.25 -7.78
CA LYS A 27 -7.35 2.32 -6.43
C LYS A 27 -6.34 2.73 -5.34
N CYS A 28 -5.30 3.49 -5.69
CA CYS A 28 -4.31 3.98 -4.70
C CYS A 28 -4.92 4.87 -3.61
N GLY A 29 -6.17 5.31 -3.76
CA GLY A 29 -6.89 6.05 -2.73
C GLY A 29 -7.03 5.31 -1.39
N ILE A 30 -6.97 3.97 -1.39
CA ILE A 30 -6.98 3.19 -0.13
C ILE A 30 -5.72 3.43 0.71
N LEU A 31 -4.56 3.63 0.05
CA LEU A 31 -3.29 3.92 0.74
C LEU A 31 -3.33 5.26 1.45
N ILE A 32 -4.00 6.26 0.87
CA ILE A 32 -4.20 7.59 1.48
C ILE A 32 -4.93 7.42 2.81
N TRP A 33 -6.06 6.69 2.83
CA TRP A 33 -6.83 6.46 4.04
C TRP A 33 -6.05 5.70 5.11
N LEU A 34 -5.32 4.66 4.73
CA LEU A 34 -4.52 3.87 5.66
C LEU A 34 -3.37 4.68 6.28
N TYR A 35 -2.63 5.44 5.47
CA TYR A 35 -1.48 6.20 5.97
C TYR A 35 -1.90 7.44 6.76
N TRP A 36 -2.93 8.18 6.34
CA TRP A 36 -3.44 9.28 7.16
C TRP A 36 -4.06 8.79 8.47
N GLY A 37 -4.77 7.65 8.45
CA GLY A 37 -5.29 7.02 9.66
C GLY A 37 -4.18 6.65 10.66
N ALA A 38 -3.12 6.01 10.18
CA ALA A 38 -1.95 5.69 11.02
C ALA A 38 -1.24 6.96 11.53
N SER A 39 -1.12 7.99 10.69
CA SER A 39 -0.51 9.27 11.08
C SER A 39 -1.30 9.95 12.19
N LEU A 40 -2.64 9.95 12.11
CA LEU A 40 -3.51 10.53 13.14
C LEU A 40 -3.46 9.76 14.46
N MET A 41 -3.42 8.42 14.40
CA MET A 41 -3.25 7.58 15.58
C MET A 41 -1.94 7.91 16.30
N TRP A 42 -0.81 7.86 15.59
CA TRP A 42 0.50 8.12 16.18
C TRP A 42 0.73 9.59 16.54
N LEU A 43 -0.02 10.52 15.95
CA LEU A 43 -0.06 11.91 16.40
C LEU A 43 -0.68 12.01 17.79
N GLY A 44 -1.77 11.25 18.04
CA GLY A 44 -2.36 11.12 19.37
C GLY A 44 -1.33 10.64 20.38
N ASP A 45 -0.66 9.51 20.08
CA ASP A 45 0.38 8.94 20.95
C ASP A 45 1.49 9.97 21.24
N ALA A 46 1.97 10.68 20.22
CA ALA A 46 2.99 11.72 20.36
C ALA A 46 2.55 12.89 21.27
N ILE A 47 1.28 13.30 21.21
CA ILE A 47 0.74 14.37 22.07
C ILE A 47 0.72 13.92 23.53
N PHE A 48 0.25 12.71 23.81
CA PHE A 48 0.17 12.18 25.18
C PHE A 48 1.56 11.90 25.76
N GLU A 49 2.46 11.28 25.00
CA GLU A 49 3.84 11.04 25.44
C GLU A 49 4.57 12.36 25.71
N TYR A 50 4.39 13.37 24.86
CA TYR A 50 4.98 14.69 25.10
C TYR A 50 4.41 15.36 26.36
N ALA A 51 3.11 15.19 26.66
CA ALA A 51 2.52 15.75 27.87
C ALA A 51 3.14 15.18 29.15
N GLU A 52 3.54 13.91 29.13
CA GLU A 52 4.16 13.21 30.26
C GLU A 52 5.69 13.46 30.33
N LEU A 53 6.39 13.21 29.23
CA LEU A 53 7.86 13.22 29.15
C LEU A 53 8.45 14.60 28.87
N LYS A 54 7.65 15.53 28.35
CA LYS A 54 8.05 16.89 27.97
C LYS A 54 9.29 16.86 27.07
N ALA A 55 10.37 17.55 27.45
CA ALA A 55 11.61 17.61 26.69
C ALA A 55 12.27 16.23 26.49
N ALA A 56 12.04 15.27 27.39
CA ALA A 56 12.63 13.94 27.27
C ALA A 56 12.07 13.13 26.09
N TYR A 57 10.89 13.51 25.58
CA TYR A 57 10.30 12.95 24.36
C TYR A 57 11.23 13.07 23.14
N PHE A 58 11.99 14.16 23.06
CA PHE A 58 12.92 14.41 21.95
C PHE A 58 14.28 13.73 22.12
N THR A 59 14.52 13.06 23.24
CA THR A 59 15.74 12.32 23.52
C THR A 59 15.45 10.84 23.82
N PRO A 60 14.77 10.11 22.91
CA PRO A 60 14.53 8.69 23.08
C PRO A 60 15.82 7.88 22.99
N SER A 61 15.83 6.68 23.55
CA SER A 61 16.98 5.78 23.40
C SER A 61 17.10 5.30 21.95
N ALA A 62 18.30 4.96 21.50
CA ALA A 62 18.53 4.43 20.15
C ALA A 62 17.77 3.13 19.88
N ALA A 63 17.57 2.28 20.90
CA ALA A 63 16.82 1.04 20.79
C ALA A 63 15.33 1.31 20.52
N ASP A 64 14.74 2.28 21.25
CA ASP A 64 13.34 2.66 21.07
C ASP A 64 13.10 3.29 19.69
N MET A 65 14.02 4.17 19.26
CA MET A 65 13.97 4.74 17.91
C MET A 65 14.00 3.67 16.82
N LEU A 66 14.85 2.64 16.98
CA LEU A 66 14.99 1.56 16.01
C LEU A 66 13.73 0.69 15.97
N ASN A 67 13.17 0.36 17.13
CA ASN A 67 11.93 -0.41 17.23
C ASN A 67 10.75 0.34 16.60
N ASP A 68 10.60 1.63 16.90
CA ASP A 68 9.59 2.49 16.28
C ASP A 68 9.76 2.58 14.76
N THR A 69 11.00 2.65 14.29
CA THR A 69 11.29 2.72 12.85
C THR A 69 10.87 1.42 12.18
N PHE A 70 11.20 0.28 12.78
CA PHE A 70 10.78 -1.03 12.31
C PHE A 70 9.26 -1.17 12.27
N LEU A 71 8.57 -0.73 13.33
CA LEU A 71 7.11 -0.74 13.38
C LEU A 71 6.51 0.17 12.31
N GLY A 72 7.04 1.38 12.14
CA GLY A 72 6.62 2.33 11.10
C GLY A 72 6.73 1.75 9.70
N LEU A 73 7.86 1.14 9.37
CA LEU A 73 8.08 0.47 8.08
C LEU A 73 7.16 -0.73 7.89
N SER A 74 6.92 -1.52 8.94
CA SER A 74 6.04 -2.68 8.89
C SER A 74 4.61 -2.29 8.51
N VAL A 75 4.08 -1.21 9.09
CA VAL A 75 2.75 -0.68 8.74
C VAL A 75 2.71 -0.21 7.28
N VAL A 76 3.77 0.43 6.78
CA VAL A 76 3.86 0.83 5.37
C VAL A 76 3.76 -0.39 4.44
N VAL A 77 4.51 -1.45 4.74
CA VAL A 77 4.51 -2.69 3.96
C VAL A 77 3.14 -3.37 4.01
N ILE A 78 2.51 -3.47 5.17
CA ILE A 78 1.19 -4.10 5.32
C ILE A 78 0.13 -3.33 4.51
N ALA A 79 0.14 -2.01 4.55
CA ALA A 79 -0.80 -1.20 3.77
C ALA A 79 -0.61 -1.41 2.26
N LEU A 80 0.64 -1.52 1.78
CA LEU A 80 0.94 -1.84 0.39
C LEU A 80 0.43 -3.23 0.00
N ILE A 81 0.59 -4.23 0.88
CA ILE A 81 0.07 -5.58 0.65
C ILE A 81 -1.46 -5.55 0.52
N ILE A 82 -2.15 -4.87 1.44
CA ILE A 82 -3.61 -4.72 1.40
C ILE A 82 -4.04 -4.08 0.08
N TRP A 83 -3.36 -3.01 -0.34
CA TRP A 83 -3.64 -2.35 -1.61
C TRP A 83 -3.41 -3.27 -2.81
N VAL A 84 -2.29 -4.01 -2.86
CA VAL A 84 -2.00 -4.95 -3.96
C VAL A 84 -3.09 -6.02 -4.04
N VAL A 85 -3.45 -6.65 -2.93
CA VAL A 85 -4.51 -7.68 -2.91
C VAL A 85 -5.84 -7.09 -3.39
N TYR A 86 -6.24 -5.93 -2.89
CA TYR A 86 -7.46 -5.26 -3.31
C TYR A 86 -7.46 -4.89 -4.80
N MET A 87 -6.34 -4.36 -5.29
CA MET A 87 -6.15 -4.00 -6.70
C MET A 87 -6.23 -5.22 -7.61
N LEU A 88 -5.60 -6.35 -7.24
CA LEU A 88 -5.65 -7.59 -8.01
C LEU A 88 -7.06 -8.20 -8.05
N ILE A 89 -7.80 -8.16 -6.93
CA ILE A 89 -9.19 -8.67 -6.89
C ILE A 89 -10.12 -7.81 -7.76
N THR A 90 -9.97 -6.48 -7.68
CA THR A 90 -10.81 -5.57 -8.46
C THR A 90 -10.44 -5.53 -9.93
N ASP A 91 -9.20 -5.89 -10.29
CA ASP A 91 -8.63 -5.91 -11.64
C ASP A 91 -9.11 -4.72 -12.49
N PRO A 92 -8.87 -3.47 -12.05
CA PRO A 92 -9.48 -2.29 -12.67
C PRO A 92 -9.03 -2.06 -14.11
N LEU A 93 -7.89 -2.66 -14.51
CA LEU A 93 -7.34 -2.59 -15.86
C LEU A 93 -7.68 -3.83 -16.70
N GLY A 94 -8.33 -4.84 -16.12
CA GLY A 94 -8.65 -6.09 -16.80
C GLY A 94 -7.42 -6.92 -17.20
N THR A 95 -6.24 -6.58 -16.68
CA THR A 95 -4.96 -7.17 -17.12
C THR A 95 -4.89 -8.65 -16.75
N LEU A 96 -5.37 -9.02 -15.55
CA LEU A 96 -5.40 -10.42 -15.12
C LEU A 96 -6.37 -11.22 -15.99
N LYS A 97 -7.57 -10.67 -16.23
CA LYS A 97 -8.55 -11.33 -17.08
C LYS A 97 -8.06 -11.48 -18.53
N SER A 98 -7.42 -10.46 -19.09
CA SER A 98 -6.89 -10.54 -20.44
C SER A 98 -5.82 -11.63 -20.55
N GLU A 99 -4.87 -11.72 -19.62
CA GLU A 99 -3.81 -12.72 -19.72
C GLU A 99 -4.29 -14.15 -19.40
N LEU A 100 -5.21 -14.32 -18.45
CA LEU A 100 -5.71 -15.64 -18.09
C LEU A 100 -6.69 -16.20 -19.12
N PHE A 101 -7.65 -15.39 -19.57
CA PHE A 101 -8.73 -15.88 -20.45
C PHE A 101 -8.39 -15.82 -21.94
N LEU A 102 -7.61 -14.83 -22.41
CA LEU A 102 -7.19 -14.83 -23.83
C LEU A 102 -6.22 -15.97 -24.10
N LYS A 103 -5.29 -16.23 -23.17
CA LYS A 103 -4.34 -17.35 -23.29
C LYS A 103 -5.03 -18.71 -23.21
N HIS A 104 -6.09 -18.83 -22.42
CA HIS A 104 -6.93 -20.03 -22.42
C HIS A 104 -7.59 -20.26 -23.78
N ASN A 105 -8.23 -19.23 -24.35
CA ASN A 105 -8.93 -19.34 -25.63
C ASN A 105 -7.99 -19.60 -26.82
N GLU A 106 -6.80 -18.99 -26.85
CA GLU A 106 -5.79 -19.30 -27.87
C GLU A 106 -5.30 -20.75 -27.79
N ASN A 107 -5.05 -21.26 -26.57
CA ASN A 107 -4.60 -22.63 -26.37
C ASN A 107 -5.67 -23.66 -26.74
N VAL A 108 -6.96 -23.38 -26.47
CA VAL A 108 -8.08 -24.22 -26.90
C VAL A 108 -8.23 -24.20 -28.42
N SER A 109 -8.18 -23.02 -29.06
CA SER A 109 -8.29 -22.87 -30.51
C SER A 109 -7.18 -23.64 -31.25
N LYS A 110 -5.93 -23.55 -30.79
CA LYS A 110 -4.80 -24.32 -31.36
C LYS A 110 -4.98 -25.83 -31.22
N LYS A 111 -5.56 -26.29 -30.11
CA LYS A 111 -5.82 -27.70 -29.87
C LYS A 111 -6.92 -28.24 -30.80
N ASP A 112 -7.97 -27.47 -31.03
CA ASP A 112 -9.07 -27.84 -31.92
C ASP A 112 -8.67 -27.82 -33.40
N SER A 113 -7.79 -26.89 -33.81
CA SER A 113 -7.23 -26.90 -35.17
C SER A 113 -6.33 -28.11 -35.42
N PHE A 114 -5.53 -28.51 -34.43
CA PHE A 114 -4.67 -29.70 -34.54
C PHE A 114 -5.50 -30.99 -34.61
N LYS A 115 -6.62 -31.06 -33.86
CA LYS A 115 -7.54 -32.20 -33.88
C LYS A 115 -8.33 -32.33 -35.20
N ARG A 116 -8.57 -31.22 -35.91
CA ARG A 116 -9.23 -31.24 -37.24
C ARG A 116 -8.27 -31.54 -38.40
N ALA A 117 -6.97 -31.42 -38.18
CA ALA A 117 -5.94 -31.64 -39.20
C ALA A 117 -5.40 -33.08 -39.23
N ASN A 118 -5.80 -33.93 -38.26
CA ASN A 118 -5.55 -35.37 -38.20
C ASN A 118 -6.85 -36.14 -38.40
#